data_AF-A0A962IEK1-F1
#
_entry.id   AF-A0A962IEK1-F1
#
_cell.length_a   1.000
_cell.length_b   1.000
_cell.length_c   1.000
_cell.angle_alpha   90.00
_cell.angle_beta   90.00
_cell.angle_gamma   90.00
#
_symmetry.space_group_name_H-M   'P 1'
#
loop_
_entity.id
_entity.type
_entity.pdbx_description
1 polymer ?
#
loop_
_entity_poly.entity_id
_entity_poly.type
_entity_poly.pdbx_seq_one_letter_code
_entity_poly.pdbx_strand_id
1 'polypeptide(L)' 'TMHLAKGLEFRAVTVMACDDEVIPLQSRVEAITDETDLDEVYHTERHLLYVACTRARDFLLVTSVDPASEFLDDLGGK' A
#
# COMPACT_ATOMS: atom_id res chain seq x y z
N THR A 1 -1.73 12.31 0.90
CA THR A 1 -1.24 10.98 0.44
C THR A 1 -1.02 10.09 1.65
N MET A 2 -0.87 8.76 1.50
CA MET A 2 -0.78 7.81 2.62
C MET A 2 0.25 8.22 3.70
N HIS A 3 1.37 8.82 3.28
CA HIS A 3 2.42 9.38 4.15
C HIS A 3 1.91 10.39 5.19
N LEU A 4 0.88 11.17 4.88
CA LEU A 4 0.30 12.18 5.77
C LEU A 4 -0.58 11.57 6.88
N ALA A 5 -0.92 10.28 6.76
CA ALA A 5 -1.79 9.61 7.70
C ALA A 5 -1.04 9.10 8.96
N LYS A 6 0.30 9.15 8.95
CA LYS A 6 1.13 8.69 10.07
C LYS A 6 0.83 9.47 11.35
N GLY A 7 0.60 8.76 12.44
CA GLY A 7 0.28 9.36 13.74
C GLY A 7 -1.16 9.84 13.90
N LEU A 8 -2.00 9.62 12.89
CA LEU A 8 -3.44 9.87 12.95
C LEU A 8 -4.20 8.55 13.08
N GLU A 9 -5.44 8.61 13.56
CA GLU A 9 -6.38 7.49 13.56
C GLU A 9 -7.79 8.04 13.28
N PHE A 10 -8.60 7.24 12.57
CA PHE A 10 -9.95 7.61 12.20
C PHE A 10 -10.89 6.43 12.44
N ARG A 11 -12.16 6.72 12.72
CA ARG A 11 -13.18 5.68 12.87
C ARG A 11 -13.35 4.87 11.57
N ALA A 12 -13.37 5.55 10.43
CA ALA A 12 -13.43 4.93 9.12
C ALA A 12 -12.34 5.48 8.22
N VAL A 13 -11.70 4.61 7.43
CA VAL A 13 -10.69 4.98 6.42
C VAL A 13 -11.01 4.26 5.12
N THR A 14 -10.91 4.99 4.01
CA THR A 14 -10.88 4.41 2.67
C THR A 14 -9.48 4.56 2.08
N VAL A 15 -8.84 3.45 1.74
CA VAL A 15 -7.59 3.43 0.98
C VAL A 15 -7.96 3.17 -0.48
N MET A 16 -7.84 4.20 -1.31
CA MET A 16 -8.29 4.18 -2.71
C MET A 16 -7.14 3.95 -3.67
N ALA A 17 -7.47 3.45 -4.87
CA ALA A 17 -6.53 3.17 -5.95
C ALA A 17 -5.38 2.26 -5.51
N CYS A 18 -5.70 1.14 -4.85
CA CYS A 18 -4.72 0.08 -4.55
C CYS A 18 -4.54 -0.82 -5.77
N ASP A 19 -4.16 -0.20 -6.87
CA ASP A 19 -4.07 -0.79 -8.19
C ASP A 19 -2.62 -1.23 -8.46
N ASP A 20 -2.44 -2.07 -9.48
CA ASP A 20 -1.11 -2.34 -10.02
C ASP A 20 -0.43 -1.03 -10.45
N GLU A 21 0.90 -0.99 -10.36
CA GLU A 21 1.76 0.18 -10.63
C GLU A 21 1.52 1.43 -9.73
N VAL A 22 0.41 1.51 -9.00
CA VAL A 22 0.10 2.59 -8.04
C VAL A 22 0.67 2.26 -6.66
N ILE A 23 0.51 1.01 -6.23
CA ILE A 23 1.17 0.48 -5.05
C ILE A 23 1.55 -0.99 -5.31
N PRO A 24 2.84 -1.36 -5.30
CA PRO A 24 4.00 -0.48 -5.18
C PRO A 24 4.07 0.56 -6.32
N LEU A 25 4.52 1.77 -6.01
CA LEU A 25 4.63 2.83 -7.00
C LEU A 25 5.68 2.49 -8.06
N GLN A 26 5.25 2.28 -9.30
CA GLN A 26 6.10 1.81 -10.41
C GLN A 26 7.34 2.68 -10.63
N SER A 27 7.20 4.00 -10.54
CA SER A 27 8.35 4.90 -10.71
C SER A 27 9.44 4.72 -9.64
N ARG A 28 9.10 4.21 -8.44
CA ARG A 28 10.09 3.85 -7.41
C ARG A 28 10.78 2.54 -7.75
N VAL A 29 10.05 1.59 -8.33
CA VAL A 29 10.59 0.30 -8.79
C VAL A 29 11.58 0.52 -9.93
N GLU A 30 11.22 1.31 -10.94
CA GLU A 30 12.07 1.59 -12.12
C GLU A 30 13.33 2.41 -11.80
N ALA A 31 13.32 3.15 -10.69
CA ALA A 31 14.48 3.92 -10.26
C ALA A 31 15.60 3.04 -9.66
N ILE A 32 15.33 1.77 -9.41
CA ILE A 32 16.28 0.83 -8.79
C ILE A 32 17.14 0.15 -9.84
N THR A 33 18.45 0.10 -9.58
CA THR A 33 19.44 -0.54 -10.44
C THR A 33 20.06 -1.81 -9.85
N ASP A 34 19.87 -2.06 -8.55
CA ASP A 34 20.37 -3.24 -7.82
C ASP A 34 19.20 -4.06 -7.29
N GLU A 35 19.23 -5.39 -7.47
CA GLU A 35 18.19 -6.30 -6.97
C GLU A 35 18.03 -6.23 -5.45
N THR A 36 19.10 -5.96 -4.71
CA THR A 36 19.06 -5.84 -3.24
C THR A 36 18.21 -4.65 -2.79
N ASP A 37 18.24 -3.56 -3.56
CA ASP A 37 17.47 -2.35 -3.28
C ASP A 37 15.99 -2.51 -3.68
N LEU A 38 15.69 -3.47 -4.57
CA LEU A 38 14.32 -3.73 -5.03
C LEU A 38 13.46 -4.29 -3.90
N ASP A 39 13.96 -5.29 -3.19
CA ASP A 39 13.27 -5.88 -2.02
C ASP A 39 13.01 -4.81 -0.95
N GLU A 40 13.97 -3.91 -0.70
CA GLU A 40 13.78 -2.82 0.25
C GLU A 40 12.66 -1.87 -0.17
N VAL A 41 12.63 -1.46 -1.45
CA VAL A 41 11.54 -0.62 -1.97
C VAL A 41 10.19 -1.31 -1.78
N TYR A 42 10.09 -2.57 -2.17
CA TYR A 42 8.89 -3.38 -1.98
C TYR A 42 8.46 -3.46 -0.51
N HIS A 43 9.39 -3.67 0.41
CA HIS A 43 9.10 -3.65 1.84
C HIS A 43 8.59 -2.30 2.32
N THR A 44 9.19 -1.19 1.88
CA THR A 44 8.75 0.16 2.28
C THR A 44 7.38 0.52 1.71
N GLU A 45 7.08 0.16 0.46
CA GLU A 45 5.78 0.37 -0.17
C GLU A 45 4.70 -0.50 0.50
N ARG A 46 4.98 -1.76 0.80
CA ARG A 46 4.06 -2.63 1.58
C ARG A 46 3.81 -2.06 2.97
N HIS A 47 4.86 -1.53 3.61
CA HIS A 47 4.72 -0.88 4.92
C HIS A 47 3.84 0.38 4.84
N LEU A 48 3.91 1.14 3.74
CA LEU A 48 3.05 2.30 3.52
C LEU A 48 1.57 1.89 3.46
N LEU A 49 1.23 0.82 2.74
CA LEU A 49 -0.11 0.26 2.69
C LEU A 49 -0.58 -0.17 4.08
N TYR A 50 0.25 -0.91 4.81
CA TYR A 50 -0.03 -1.32 6.18
C TYR A 50 -0.33 -0.12 7.10
N VAL A 51 0.50 0.93 7.04
CA VAL A 51 0.29 2.13 7.83
C VAL A 51 -1.05 2.77 7.48
N ALA A 52 -1.39 2.91 6.19
CA ALA A 52 -2.65 3.48 5.74
C ALA A 52 -3.86 2.67 6.22
N CYS A 53 -3.84 1.35 6.06
CA CYS A 53 -4.90 0.45 6.49
C CYS A 53 -5.11 0.49 8.01
N THR A 54 -4.02 0.50 8.79
CA THR A 54 -4.08 0.53 10.27
C THR A 54 -4.44 1.89 10.87
N ARG A 55 -4.69 2.92 10.05
CA ARG A 55 -5.29 4.16 10.56
C ARG A 55 -6.78 4.00 10.84
N ALA A 56 -7.43 2.96 10.30
CA ALA A 56 -8.82 2.63 10.57
C ALA A 56 -8.98 2.00 11.96
N ARG A 57 -9.93 2.52 12.75
CA ARG A 57 -10.31 1.95 14.05
C ARG A 57 -11.49 0.99 13.96
N ASP A 58 -12.53 1.38 13.23
CA ASP A 58 -13.79 0.64 13.17
C ASP A 58 -14.01 0.04 11.76
N PHE A 59 -13.80 0.85 10.72
CA PHE A 59 -14.11 0.47 9.33
C PHE A 59 -12.94 0.78 8.38
N LEU A 60 -12.56 -0.23 7.61
CA LEU A 60 -11.59 -0.10 6.52
C LEU A 60 -12.26 -0.49 5.20
N LEU A 61 -12.17 0.37 4.20
CA LEU A 61 -12.49 0.05 2.82
C LEU A 61 -11.22 0.19 1.99
N VAL A 62 -10.86 -0.89 1.28
CA VAL A 62 -9.77 -0.88 0.29
C VAL A 62 -10.42 -1.05 -1.08
N THR A 63 -10.05 -0.21 -2.04
CA THR A 63 -10.60 -0.26 -3.39
C THR A 63 -9.47 -0.38 -4.42
N SER A 64 -9.70 -1.19 -5.44
CA SER A 64 -8.83 -1.31 -6.60
C SER A 64 -9.64 -1.49 -7.89
N VAL A 65 -8.97 -1.30 -9.03
CA VAL A 65 -9.41 -1.76 -10.35
C VAL A 65 -8.62 -3.02 -10.74
N ASP A 66 -8.91 -3.57 -11.93
CA ASP A 66 -8.15 -4.68 -12.53
C ASP A 66 -7.13 -4.10 -13.54
N PRO A 67 -5.82 -4.42 -13.43
CA PRO A 67 -5.20 -5.26 -12.40
C PRO A 67 -5.08 -4.58 -11.04
N ALA A 68 -5.34 -5.35 -9.98
CA ALA A 68 -5.20 -4.90 -8.60
C ALA A 68 -3.75 -5.02 -8.12
N SER A 69 -3.39 -4.25 -7.09
CA SER A 69 -2.08 -4.35 -6.46
C SER A 69 -1.83 -5.77 -5.94
N GLU A 70 -0.64 -6.30 -6.21
CA GLU A 70 -0.17 -7.58 -5.66
C GLU A 70 -0.17 -7.60 -4.11
N PHE A 71 -0.08 -6.43 -3.44
CA PHE A 71 -0.14 -6.37 -1.98
C PHE A 71 -1.54 -6.66 -1.42
N LEU A 72 -2.59 -6.66 -2.26
CA LEU A 72 -3.93 -7.04 -1.80
C LEU A 72 -4.07 -8.54 -1.55
N ASP A 73 -3.20 -9.37 -2.16
CA ASP A 73 -3.16 -10.81 -1.89
C ASP A 73 -2.78 -11.10 -0.43
N ASP A 74 -2.05 -10.18 0.23
CA ASP A 74 -1.69 -10.27 1.65
C ASP A 74 -2.91 -10.10 2.58
N LEU A 75 -4.00 -9.49 2.10
CA LEU A 75 -5.22 -9.21 2.88
C LEU A 75 -6.26 -10.34 2.78
N GLY A 76 -6.20 -11.13 1.71
CA GLY A 76 -7.01 -12.33 1.55
C GLY A 76 -6.53 -13.42 2.51
N GLY A 77 -7.11 -13.48 3.71
CA GLY A 77 -6.86 -14.60 4.63
C GLY A 77 -7.05 -15.93 3.90
N LYS A 78 -6.06 -16.82 3.98
CA LYS A 78 -6.18 -18.21 3.51
C LYS A 78 -7.34 -18.94 4.19
#